data_AF-A0A7Y0MHH3-F1
#
_entry.id   AF-A0A7Y0MHH3-F1
#
_cell.length_a   1.000
_cell.length_b   1.000
_cell.length_c   1.000
_cell.angle_alpha   90.00
_cell.angle_beta   90.00
_cell.angle_gamma   90.00
#
_symmetry.space_group_name_H-M   'P 1'
#
loop_
_entity.id
_entity.type
_entity.pdbx_description
1 polymer ?
#
loop_
_entity_poly.entity_id
_entity_poly.type
_entity_poly.pdbx_seq_one_letter_code
_entity_poly.pdbx_strand_id
1 'polypeptide(L)' 'MVKVKGVIRPVETRELEAEGEDYAAAREALLAQVPEGWQVLSVMTAR' A
#
# COMPACT_ATOMS: atom_id res chain seq x y z
N MET A 1 -17.49 -37.93 -14.19
CA MET A 1 -16.89 -36.59 -14.41
C MET A 1 -16.91 -35.83 -13.10
N VAL A 2 -15.76 -35.36 -12.63
CA VAL A 2 -15.66 -34.64 -11.34
C VAL A 2 -15.55 -33.15 -11.62
N LYS A 3 -16.35 -32.33 -10.91
CA LYS A 3 -16.24 -30.87 -10.90
C LYS A 3 -15.63 -30.45 -9.57
N VAL A 4 -14.67 -29.53 -9.63
CA VAL A 4 -14.02 -28.93 -8.46
C VAL A 4 -14.23 -27.42 -8.52
N LYS A 5 -14.48 -26.79 -7.37
CA LYS A 5 -14.66 -25.34 -7.24
C LYS A 5 -13.68 -24.83 -6.19
N GLY A 6 -12.84 -23.87 -6.57
CA GLY A 6 -11.91 -23.18 -5.69
C GLY A 6 -12.36 -21.74 -5.46
N VAL A 7 -11.94 -21.16 -4.33
CA VAL A 7 -12.08 -19.73 -4.02
C VAL A 7 -10.69 -19.19 -3.75
N ILE A 8 -10.33 -18.12 -4.44
CA ILE A 8 -9.11 -17.34 -4.21
C ILE A 8 -9.51 -15.92 -3.82
N ARG A 9 -8.61 -15.20 -3.17
CA ARG A 9 -8.74 -13.77 -2.89
C ARG A 9 -7.65 -12.99 -3.62
N PRO A 10 -7.91 -11.77 -4.10
CA PRO A 10 -6.85 -10.91 -4.61
C PRO A 10 -5.90 -10.50 -3.48
N VAL A 11 -4.62 -10.34 -3.83
CA VAL A 11 -3.67 -9.56 -3.03
C VAL A 11 -3.89 -8.12 -3.44
N GLU A 12 -4.47 -7.32 -2.55
CA GLU A 12 -4.76 -5.91 -2.83
C GLU A 12 -3.52 -5.07 -2.54
N THR A 13 -3.09 -4.28 -3.52
CA THR A 13 -2.05 -3.26 -3.37
C THR A 13 -2.71 -1.90 -3.48
N ARG A 14 -2.47 -1.02 -2.50
CA ARG A 14 -2.95 0.36 -2.50
C ARG A 14 -1.76 1.31 -2.53
N GLU A 15 -1.74 2.19 -3.52
CA GLU A 15 -0.77 3.27 -3.60
C GLU A 15 -1.20 4.44 -2.72
N LEU A 16 -0.24 5.03 -2.00
CA LEU A 16 -0.43 6.21 -1.18
C LEU A 16 0.57 7.25 -1.66
N GLU A 17 0.10 8.49 -1.81
CA GLU A 17 0.93 9.64 -2.15
C GLU A 17 0.79 10.69 -1.05
N ALA A 18 1.91 11.33 -0.73
CA ALA A 18 1.96 12.42 0.23
C ALA A 18 3.06 13.40 -0.16
N GLU A 19 2.83 14.67 0.13
CA GLU A 19 3.78 15.75 -0.11
C GLU A 19 4.36 16.25 1.21
N GLY A 20 5.56 16.82 1.15
CA GLY A 20 6.25 17.43 2.28
C GLY A 20 7.40 18.29 1.82
N GLU A 21 7.89 19.17 2.70
CA GLU A 21 8.96 20.12 2.39
C GLU A 21 10.30 19.42 2.06
N ASP A 22 10.48 18.22 2.59
CA ASP A 22 11.57 17.31 2.27
C ASP A 22 11.06 15.85 2.28
N TYR A 23 11.97 14.92 1.95
CA TYR A 23 11.65 13.49 1.95
C TYR A 23 11.16 12.98 3.31
N ALA A 24 11.73 13.47 4.42
CA ALA A 24 11.35 13.02 5.75
C ALA A 24 9.92 13.44 6.09
N ALA A 25 9.58 14.71 5.82
CA ALA A 25 8.23 15.24 5.99
C ALA A 25 7.20 14.50 5.10
N ALA A 26 7.53 14.29 3.81
CA ALA A 26 6.66 13.57 2.88
C ALA A 26 6.45 12.11 3.32
N ARG A 27 7.51 11.44 3.80
CA ARG A 27 7.43 10.06 4.30
C ARG A 27 6.58 9.96 5.55
N GLU A 28 6.72 10.86 6.51
CA GLU A 28 5.87 10.87 7.72
C GLU A 28 4.40 11.11 7.35
N ALA A 29 4.12 12.05 6.44
CA ALA A 29 2.76 12.29 5.94
C ALA A 29 2.17 11.07 5.21
N LEU A 30 2.99 10.30 4.49
CA LEU A 30 2.57 9.04 3.85
C LEU A 30 2.25 7.96 4.90
N LEU A 31 3.11 7.79 5.90
CA LEU A 31 2.92 6.80 6.96
C LEU A 31 1.66 7.07 7.79
N ALA A 32 1.30 8.33 7.99
CA ALA A 32 0.05 8.72 8.66
C ALA A 32 -1.22 8.29 7.90
N GLN A 33 -1.13 8.04 6.58
CA GLN A 33 -2.26 7.58 5.76
C GLN A 33 -2.41 6.05 5.74
N VAL A 34 -1.47 5.30 6.34
CA VAL A 34 -1.48 3.84 6.32
C VAL A 34 -2.63 3.33 7.18
N PRO A 35 -3.60 2.57 6.61
CA PRO A 35 -4.71 2.05 7.38
C PRO A 35 -4.26 0.98 8.38
N GLU A 36 -5.06 0.76 9.43
CA GLU A 36 -4.79 -0.29 10.40
C GLU A 36 -4.70 -1.67 9.73
N GLY A 37 -3.68 -2.45 10.12
CA GLY A 37 -3.43 -3.78 9.56
C GLY A 37 -2.70 -3.79 8.21
N TRP A 38 -2.35 -2.63 7.67
CA TRP A 38 -1.53 -2.51 6.46
C TRP A 38 -0.07 -2.23 6.80
N GLN A 39 0.83 -2.72 5.95
CA GLN A 39 2.25 -2.45 6.04
C GLN A 39 2.73 -1.85 4.71
N VAL A 40 3.51 -0.78 4.80
CA VAL A 40 4.16 -0.18 3.64
C VAL A 40 5.32 -1.07 3.19
N LEU A 41 5.33 -1.44 1.91
CA LEU A 41 6.36 -2.30 1.32
C LEU A 41 7.56 -1.50 0.80
N SER A 42 7.33 -0.33 0.23
CA SER A 42 8.38 0.56 -0.27
C SER A 42 7.91 2.02 -0.22
N VAL A 43 8.87 2.94 -0.04
CA VAL A 43 8.64 4.38 -0.14
C VAL A 43 9.72 4.95 -1.06
N MET A 44 9.29 5.55 -2.15
CA MET A 44 10.15 6.16 -3.16
C MET A 44 9.62 7.55 -3.50
N THR A 45 10.49 8.44 -3.97
CA THR A 45 10.07 9.75 -4.48
C THR A 45 9.26 9.56 -5.76
N ALA A 46 8.06 10.12 -5.82
CA ALA A 46 7.30 10.19 -7.06
C ALA A 46 8.07 11.07 -8.07
N ARG A 47 8.06 10.68 -9.35
CA ARG A 47 8.77 11.39 -10.41
C ARG A 47 7.86 12.39 -11.11
#